data_AF-A0A5M5ZPG3-F1
#
_entry.id   AF-A0A5M5ZPG3-F1
#
_cell.length_a   1.000
_cell.length_b   1.000
_cell.length_c   1.000
_cell.angle_alpha   90.00
_cell.angle_beta   90.00
_cell.angle_gamma   90.00
#
_symmetry.space_group_name_H-M   'P 1'
#
loop_
_entity.id
_entity.type
_entity.pdbx_description
1 polymer ?
#
loop_
_entity_poly.entity_id
_entity_poly.type
_entity_poly.pdbx_seq_one_letter_code
_entity_poly.pdbx_strand_id
1 'polypeptide(L)'
;MMKKEYVMQVVETIRELLVALVPTNVLISWGLKGFIATVFENMPALKFYVSGRMYTGFVIIALNGSNHYAVYLQNDTGTECVHDEVCFDELGELLDCHIS
;
A
#
# COMPACT_ATOMS: atom_id res chain seq x y z
N MET A 1 -18.94 -10.25 -6.77
CA MET A 1 -17.49 -10.22 -7.11
C MET A 1 -17.17 -8.84 -7.66
N MET A 2 -16.07 -8.23 -7.22
CA MET A 2 -15.68 -6.89 -7.66
C MET A 2 -15.25 -6.90 -9.14
N LYS A 3 -15.62 -5.86 -9.90
CA LYS A 3 -15.25 -5.77 -11.32
C LYS A 3 -13.75 -5.50 -11.47
N LYS A 4 -13.10 -6.21 -12.40
CA LYS A 4 -11.66 -6.07 -12.65
C LYS A 4 -11.28 -4.64 -13.00
N GLU A 5 -12.09 -3.97 -13.82
CA GLU A 5 -11.85 -2.60 -14.28
C GLU A 5 -11.83 -1.62 -13.10
N TYR A 6 -12.74 -1.80 -12.14
CA TYR A 6 -12.79 -0.99 -10.92
C TYR A 6 -11.55 -1.23 -10.04
N VAL A 7 -11.14 -2.49 -9.86
CA VAL A 7 -9.91 -2.81 -9.12
C VAL A 7 -8.70 -2.13 -9.77
N MET A 8 -8.57 -2.25 -11.09
CA MET A 8 -7.45 -1.65 -11.83
C MET A 8 -7.44 -0.12 -11.68
N GLN A 9 -8.59 0.54 -11.84
CA GLN A 9 -8.71 1.99 -11.71
C GLN A 9 -8.27 2.48 -10.32
N VAL A 10 -8.71 1.81 -9.26
CA VAL A 10 -8.33 2.18 -7.89
C VAL A 10 -6.83 1.95 -7.66
N VAL A 11 -6.31 0.80 -8.09
CA VAL A 11 -4.90 0.46 -7.92
C VAL A 11 -3.98 1.42 -8.67
N GLU A 12 -4.35 1.83 -9.89
CA GLU A 12 -3.62 2.84 -10.65
C GLU A 12 -3.61 4.18 -9.92
N THR A 13 -4.76 4.59 -9.35
CA THR A 13 -4.86 5.83 -8.56
C THR A 13 -3.95 5.79 -7.34
N ILE A 14 -3.96 4.70 -6.56
CA ILE A 14 -3.10 4.55 -5.37
C ILE A 14 -1.63 4.63 -5.77
N ARG A 15 -1.25 3.94 -6.86
CA ARG A 15 0.14 3.93 -7.35
C ARG A 15 0.58 5.32 -7.79
N GLU A 16 -0.24 6.04 -8.54
CA GLU A 16 0.06 7.40 -8.99
C GLU A 16 0.24 8.35 -7.81
N LEU A 17 -0.66 8.29 -6.82
CA LEU A 17 -0.55 9.08 -5.60
C LEU A 17 0.74 8.77 -4.82
N LEU A 18 1.07 7.48 -4.65
CA LEU A 18 2.27 7.06 -3.94
C LEU A 18 3.54 7.61 -4.62
N VAL A 19 3.62 7.53 -5.95
CA VAL A 19 4.78 8.01 -6.71
C VAL A 19 4.84 9.54 -6.78
N ALA A 20 3.69 10.22 -6.77
CA ALA A 20 3.63 11.68 -6.86
C ALA A 20 3.93 12.38 -5.52
N LEU A 21 3.51 11.78 -4.41
CA LEU A 21 3.54 12.43 -3.10
C LEU A 21 4.72 12.00 -2.22
N VAL A 22 5.26 10.80 -2.44
CA VAL A 22 6.40 10.31 -1.68
C VAL A 22 7.70 10.70 -2.36
N PRO A 23 8.65 11.36 -1.66
CA PRO A 23 9.94 11.70 -2.23
C PRO A 23 10.67 10.48 -2.81
N THR A 24 11.27 10.64 -3.99
CA THR A 24 11.95 9.52 -4.70
C THR A 24 13.02 8.84 -3.85
N ASN A 25 13.75 9.57 -3.02
CA ASN A 25 14.77 9.00 -2.12
C ASN A 25 14.17 8.08 -1.06
N VAL A 26 12.95 8.37 -0.59
CA VAL A 26 12.20 7.54 0.36
C VAL A 26 11.69 6.26 -0.33
N LEU A 27 11.12 6.39 -1.54
CA LEU A 27 10.71 5.21 -2.32
C LEU A 27 11.88 4.24 -2.60
N ILE A 28 13.08 4.79 -2.85
CA ILE A 28 14.30 4.00 -3.03
C ILE A 28 14.74 3.34 -1.72
N SER A 29 14.69 4.04 -0.57
CA SER A 29 15.10 3.48 0.72
C SER A 29 14.24 2.30 1.16
N TRP A 30 12.98 2.24 0.72
CA TRP A 30 12.10 1.10 0.96
C TRP A 30 12.48 -0.17 0.18
N GLY A 31 13.34 -0.07 -0.83
CA GLY A 31 13.68 -1.21 -1.69
C GLY A 31 12.44 -1.79 -2.40
N LEU A 32 11.57 -0.91 -2.91
CA LEU A 32 10.28 -1.26 -3.53
C LEU A 32 10.47 -2.20 -4.73
N LYS A 33 9.67 -3.27 -4.79
CA LYS A 33 9.68 -4.27 -5.86
C LYS A 33 8.27 -4.59 -6.35
N GLY A 34 8.03 -4.21 -7.60
CA GLY A 34 6.81 -4.55 -8.34
C GLY A 34 5.54 -3.92 -7.76
N PHE A 35 4.49 -3.90 -8.56
CA PHE A 35 3.14 -3.53 -8.13
C PHE A 35 2.17 -4.61 -8.59
N ILE A 36 1.26 -5.00 -7.71
CA ILE A 36 0.28 -6.06 -7.93
C ILE A 36 -1.10 -5.49 -7.61
N ALA A 37 -1.98 -5.50 -8.60
CA ALA A 37 -3.41 -5.24 -8.38
C ALA A 37 -4.05 -6.48 -7.74
N THR A 38 -4.75 -6.30 -6.62
CA THR A 38 -5.40 -7.41 -5.93
C THR A 38 -6.71 -7.00 -5.27
N VAL A 39 -7.45 -7.99 -4.76
CA VAL A 39 -8.59 -7.77 -3.86
C VAL A 39 -8.19 -8.35 -2.51
N PHE A 40 -8.17 -7.52 -1.48
CA PHE A 40 -7.83 -7.91 -0.12
C PHE A 40 -9.03 -7.60 0.79
N GLU A 41 -9.53 -8.59 1.53
CA GLU A 41 -10.71 -8.44 2.41
C GLU A 41 -11.93 -7.78 1.71
N ASN A 42 -12.20 -8.17 0.46
CA ASN A 42 -13.25 -7.58 -0.39
C ASN A 42 -13.05 -6.11 -0.78
N MET A 43 -11.84 -5.55 -0.61
CA MET A 43 -11.46 -4.19 -1.02
C MET A 43 -10.46 -4.25 -2.19
N PRO A 44 -10.52 -3.31 -3.16
CA PRO A 44 -9.48 -3.19 -4.17
C PRO A 44 -8.19 -2.69 -3.51
N ALA A 45 -7.06 -3.33 -3.82
CA ALA A 45 -5.81 -3.06 -3.13
C ALA A 45 -4.59 -3.08 -4.04
N LEU A 46 -3.68 -2.13 -3.79
CA LEU A 46 -2.33 -2.14 -4.33
C LEU A 46 -1.43 -2.92 -3.38
N LYS A 47 -0.78 -3.97 -3.88
CA LYS A 47 0.21 -4.76 -3.15
C LYS A 47 1.59 -4.60 -3.77
N PHE A 48 2.61 -4.37 -2.95
CA PHE A 48 4.00 -4.30 -3.40
C PHE A 48 4.92 -4.84 -2.33
N TYR A 49 6.10 -5.32 -2.74
CA TYR A 49 7.09 -5.82 -1.82
C TYR A 49 8.08 -4.71 -1.46
N VAL A 50 8.52 -4.67 -0.20
CA VAL A 50 9.56 -3.77 0.28
C VAL A 50 10.65 -4.58 1.00
N SER A 51 11.88 -4.10 0.91
CA SER A 51 13.02 -4.58 1.67
C SER A 51 13.70 -3.38 2.33
N GLY A 52 12.94 -2.73 3.21
CA GLY A 52 13.41 -1.61 4.01
C GLY A 52 14.25 -2.06 5.20
N ARG A 53 14.72 -1.09 5.97
CA ARG A 53 15.59 -1.32 7.13
C ARG A 53 14.83 -1.96 8.29
N MET A 54 13.62 -1.50 8.56
CA MET A 54 12.80 -1.93 9.70
C MET A 54 11.86 -3.07 9.33
N TYR A 55 11.44 -3.12 8.06
CA TYR A 55 10.48 -4.11 7.58
C TYR A 55 10.84 -4.67 6.20
N THR A 56 10.69 -5.99 6.07
CA THR A 56 10.82 -6.71 4.80
C THR A 56 9.61 -7.61 4.63
N GLY A 57 8.89 -7.43 3.53
CA GLY A 57 7.64 -8.13 3.27
C GLY A 57 6.75 -7.37 2.30
N PHE A 58 5.49 -7.77 2.21
CA PHE A 58 4.49 -7.07 1.42
C PHE A 58 3.84 -5.94 2.22
N VAL A 59 3.60 -4.83 1.52
CA VAL A 59 2.68 -3.77 1.89
C VAL A 59 1.42 -3.93 1.06
N ILE A 60 0.26 -3.78 1.68
CA ILE A 60 -1.05 -3.81 1.02
C ILE A 60 -1.78 -2.52 1.39
N ILE A 61 -2.13 -1.72 0.39
CA ILE A 61 -2.93 -0.49 0.55
C ILE A 61 -4.29 -0.77 -0.07
N ALA A 62 -5.33 -0.90 0.75
CA ALA A 62 -6.68 -1.23 0.34
C ALA A 62 -7.60 0.00 0.45
N LEU A 63 -8.37 0.31 -0.59
CA LEU A 63 -9.37 1.37 -0.52
C LEU A 63 -10.59 0.87 0.26
N ASN A 64 -10.82 1.46 1.43
CA ASN A 64 -11.96 1.13 2.26
C ASN A 64 -13.26 1.78 1.72
N GLY A 65 -14.41 1.30 2.19
CA GLY A 65 -15.73 1.76 1.72
C GLY A 65 -16.06 3.23 1.99
N SER A 66 -15.17 3.96 2.68
CA SER A 66 -15.34 5.35 3.13
C SER A 66 -14.35 6.32 2.47
N ASN A 67 -13.77 5.96 1.31
CA ASN A 67 -12.74 6.73 0.59
C ASN A 67 -11.42 6.94 1.37
N HIS A 68 -11.15 6.17 2.41
CA HIS A 68 -9.85 6.14 3.11
C HIS A 68 -9.12 4.85 2.75
N TYR A 69 -7.83 4.76 3.12
CA TYR A 69 -7.05 3.55 2.90
C TYR A 69 -6.82 2.78 4.19
N ALA A 70 -6.97 1.47 4.13
CA ALA A 70 -6.46 0.54 5.13
C ALA A 70 -5.10 0.01 4.67
N VAL A 71 -4.11 0.04 5.56
CA VAL A 71 -2.72 -0.35 5.29
C VAL A 71 -2.37 -1.58 6.11
N TYR A 72 -1.87 -2.60 5.41
CA TYR A 72 -1.48 -3.86 6.02
C TYR A 72 -0.03 -4.22 5.67
N LEU A 73 0.64 -4.85 6.64
CA LEU A 73 1.95 -5.44 6.48
C LEU A 73 1.80 -6.96 6.51
N GLN A 74 2.24 -7.63 5.45
CA GLN A 74 2.22 -9.08 5.33
C GLN A 74 3.64 -9.65 5.15
N ASN A 75 4.06 -10.52 6.08
CA ASN A 75 5.29 -11.29 6.00
C ASN A 75 5.03 -12.75 6.43
N ASP A 76 6.09 -13.51 6.68
CA ASP A 76 5.99 -14.93 7.06
C ASP A 76 5.29 -15.17 8.41
N THR A 77 5.21 -14.13 9.26
CA THR A 77 4.54 -14.21 10.57
C THR A 77 3.03 -13.99 10.47
N GLY A 78 2.54 -13.45 9.35
CA GLY A 78 1.13 -13.20 9.10
C GLY A 78 0.87 -11.86 8.43
N THR A 79 -0.38 -11.42 8.51
CA THR A 79 -0.81 -10.10 8.07
C THR A 79 -1.29 -9.30 9.27
N GLU A 80 -0.77 -8.08 9.41
CA GLU A 80 -1.17 -7.12 10.43
C GLU A 80 -1.79 -5.89 9.76
N CYS A 81 -2.90 -5.40 10.31
CA CYS A 81 -3.46 -4.10 9.96
C CYS A 81 -2.73 -3.04 10.79
N VAL A 82 -1.98 -2.16 10.13
CA VAL A 82 -1.21 -1.11 10.79
C VAL A 82 -2.05 0.15 10.97
N HIS A 83 -2.96 0.40 10.02
CA HIS A 83 -3.90 1.51 10.09
C HIS A 83 -5.11 1.23 9.21
N ASP A 84 -6.31 1.60 9.64
CA ASP A 84 -7.59 1.29 8.99
C ASP A 84 -8.20 2.48 8.21
N GLU A 85 -7.94 3.71 8.67
CA GLU A 85 -8.40 4.94 8.02
C GLU A 85 -7.26 5.96 7.79
N VAL A 86 -6.58 5.85 6.64
CA VAL A 86 -5.46 6.73 6.27
C VAL A 86 -5.85 7.64 5.11
N CYS A 87 -5.55 8.94 5.22
CA CYS A 87 -5.70 9.87 4.10
C CYS A 87 -4.56 9.69 3.09
N PHE A 88 -4.79 10.07 1.82
CA PHE A 88 -3.81 9.82 0.76
C PHE A 88 -2.48 10.54 0.97
N ASP A 89 -2.51 11.70 1.63
CA ASP A 89 -1.36 12.55 1.95
C ASP A 89 -0.55 12.06 3.16
N GLU A 90 -1.14 11.17 3.97
CA GLU A 90 -0.50 10.56 5.14
C GLU A 90 0.20 9.23 4.82
N LEU A 91 -0.17 8.58 3.69
CA LEU A 91 0.35 7.26 3.31
C LEU A 91 1.89 7.21 3.25
N GLY A 92 2.52 8.25 2.72
CA GLY A 92 3.97 8.30 2.59
C GLY A 92 4.70 8.25 3.92
N GLU A 93 4.29 9.13 4.85
CA GLU A 93 4.87 9.23 6.18
C GLU A 93 4.57 7.98 7.02
N LEU A 94 3.32 7.51 6.99
CA LEU A 94 2.92 6.28 7.69
C LEU A 94 3.77 5.09 7.25
N LEU A 95 3.95 4.90 5.94
CA LEU A 95 4.75 3.79 5.41
C LEU A 95 6.23 3.95 5.77
N ASP A 96 6.79 5.16 5.68
CA ASP A 96 8.18 5.38 6.01
C ASP A 96 8.49 5.04 7.48
N CYS A 97 7.60 5.40 8.42
CA CYS A 97 7.72 5.06 9.83
C CYS A 97 7.78 3.55 10.13
N HIS A 98 7.23 2.72 9.24
CA HIS A 98 7.20 1.26 9.41
C HIS A 98 8.27 0.54 8.59
N ILE A 99 8.79 1.16 7.52
CA ILE A 99 9.67 0.51 6.55
C ILE A 99 11.14 0.91 6.73
N SER A 100 11.44 2.18 6.99
CA SER A 100 12.80 2.77 6.96
C SER A 100 13.47 2.90 8.33
#